data_AF-A0A257JAN5-F1
#
_entry.id   AF-A0A257JAN5-F1
#
_cell.length_a   1.000
_cell.length_b   1.000
_cell.length_c   1.000
_cell.angle_alpha   90.00
_cell.angle_beta   90.00
_cell.angle_gamma   90.00
#
_symmetry.space_group_name_H-M   'P 1'
#
loop_
_entity.id
_entity.type
_entity.pdbx_description
1 polymer ?
#
loop_
_entity_poly.entity_id
_entity_poly.type
_entity_poly.pdbx_seq_one_letter_code
_entity_poly.pdbx_strand_id
1 'polypeptide(L)'
;MGLNLTVGYAGQKSQGHAAFFGIGAYTVAIVMKAGLSFWLGLPLAMAGCFAVGLALGFPALRVQAIYLAFATLGFNTAVWLVLRNEEWLTGGTFGINGIARPSRFGVSLDGALAYYYFVLGMALVLGGLLFGLLRSPWGKAFTALRDNPIRAESLGINIQAYTLLSFAIGAV
;
A
#
# COMPACT_ATOMS: atom_id res chain seq x y z
N MET A 1 -3.11 8.42 -2.23
CA MET A 1 -1.76 8.60 -2.79
C MET A 1 -1.37 7.40 -3.66
N GLY A 2 -1.32 6.16 -3.12
CA GLY A 2 -1.07 4.94 -3.91
C GLY A 2 -2.04 4.68 -5.08
N LEU A 3 -3.33 5.00 -4.90
CA LEU A 3 -4.34 4.93 -5.99
C LEU A 3 -3.98 5.78 -7.21
N ASN A 4 -3.43 6.99 -6.98
CA ASN A 4 -3.03 7.88 -8.06
C ASN A 4 -1.77 7.35 -8.77
N LEU A 5 -0.88 6.67 -8.05
CA LEU A 5 0.30 6.06 -8.64
C LEU A 5 -0.06 4.89 -9.58
N THR A 6 -0.97 4.01 -9.14
CA THR A 6 -1.38 2.84 -9.95
C THR A 6 -2.36 3.21 -11.07
N VAL A 7 -3.41 3.99 -10.77
CA VAL A 7 -4.45 4.33 -11.74
C VAL A 7 -4.04 5.54 -12.59
N GLY A 8 -3.46 6.55 -11.95
CA GLY A 8 -3.11 7.82 -12.59
C GLY A 8 -1.78 7.77 -13.35
N TYR A 9 -0.71 7.21 -12.79
CA TYR A 9 0.61 7.21 -13.42
C TYR A 9 0.96 5.92 -14.16
N ALA A 10 0.62 4.75 -13.62
CA ALA A 10 0.85 3.46 -14.28
C ALA A 10 -0.28 3.03 -15.23
N GLY A 11 -1.43 3.73 -15.23
CA GLY A 11 -2.58 3.43 -16.10
C GLY A 11 -3.31 2.12 -15.78
N GLN A 12 -2.96 1.48 -14.66
CA GLN A 12 -3.51 0.20 -14.22
C GLN A 12 -4.75 0.47 -13.37
N LYS A 13 -5.95 0.09 -13.87
CA LYS A 13 -7.23 0.23 -13.15
C LYS A 13 -7.34 -0.80 -12.00
N SER A 14 -6.51 -0.68 -10.97
CA SER A 14 -6.56 -1.51 -9.76
C SER A 14 -7.37 -0.82 -8.65
N GLN A 15 -8.30 -1.55 -8.04
CA GLN A 15 -9.13 -1.10 -6.90
C GLN A 15 -8.79 -1.81 -5.57
N GLY A 16 -7.60 -2.41 -5.47
CA GLY A 16 -7.17 -3.19 -4.29
C GLY A 16 -6.77 -2.37 -3.06
N HIS A 17 -6.76 -1.04 -3.11
CA HIS A 17 -6.19 -0.18 -2.05
C HIS A 17 -6.85 -0.34 -0.69
N ALA A 18 -8.15 -0.63 -0.65
CA ALA A 18 -8.86 -0.87 0.62
C ALA A 18 -8.35 -2.13 1.32
N ALA A 19 -8.03 -3.20 0.58
CA ALA A 19 -7.41 -4.39 1.13
C ALA A 19 -6.00 -4.14 1.64
N PHE A 20 -5.17 -3.41 0.89
CA PHE A 20 -3.82 -3.05 1.35
C PHE A 20 -3.85 -2.19 2.61
N PHE A 21 -4.80 -1.25 2.70
CA PHE A 21 -5.02 -0.46 3.91
C PHE A 21 -5.38 -1.35 5.11
N GLY A 22 -6.29 -2.30 4.91
CA GLY A 22 -6.66 -3.29 5.93
C GLY A 22 -5.46 -4.12 6.39
N ILE A 23 -4.73 -4.73 5.45
CA ILE A 23 -3.53 -5.54 5.74
C ILE A 23 -2.51 -4.74 6.54
N GLY A 24 -2.20 -3.51 6.13
CA GLY A 24 -1.27 -2.65 6.83
C GLY A 24 -1.71 -2.31 8.26
N ALA A 25 -2.98 -1.90 8.42
CA ALA A 25 -3.54 -1.56 9.73
C ALA A 25 -3.54 -2.76 10.69
N TYR A 26 -3.98 -3.93 10.23
CA TYR A 26 -3.99 -5.14 11.04
C TYR A 26 -2.58 -5.63 11.36
N THR A 27 -1.62 -5.51 10.44
CA THR A 27 -0.22 -5.87 10.71
C THR A 27 0.34 -5.04 11.86
N VAL A 28 0.16 -3.71 11.83
CA VAL A 28 0.59 -2.83 12.94
C VAL A 28 -0.13 -3.20 14.24
N ALA A 29 -1.45 -3.43 14.19
CA ALA A 29 -2.25 -3.78 15.35
C ALA A 29 -1.79 -5.08 16.03
N ILE A 30 -1.52 -6.12 15.23
CA ILE A 30 -1.06 -7.44 15.72
C ILE A 30 0.34 -7.30 16.33
N VAL A 31 1.25 -6.57 15.68
CA VAL A 31 2.61 -6.32 16.19
C VAL A 31 2.56 -5.57 17.53
N MET A 32 1.69 -4.58 17.66
CA MET A 32 1.51 -3.84 18.92
C MET A 32 0.89 -4.71 20.02
N LYS A 33 -0.06 -5.58 19.68
CA LYS A 33 -0.63 -6.56 20.62
C LYS A 33 0.42 -7.57 21.11
N ALA A 34 1.41 -7.90 20.28
CA ALA A 34 2.55 -8.72 20.65
C ALA A 34 3.59 -7.99 21.53
N GLY A 35 3.34 -6.73 21.92
CA GLY A 35 4.21 -5.94 22.78
C GLY A 35 5.35 -5.22 22.05
N LEU A 36 5.41 -5.28 20.72
CA LEU A 36 6.40 -4.57 19.93
C LEU A 36 5.97 -3.11 19.69
N SER A 37 6.96 -2.22 19.54
CA SER A 37 6.67 -0.80 19.34
C SER A 37 5.99 -0.51 17.99
N PHE A 38 5.11 0.48 17.95
CA PHE A 38 4.48 0.99 16.71
C PHE A 38 5.50 1.28 15.59
N TRP A 39 6.67 1.80 15.97
CA TRP A 39 7.75 2.13 15.04
C TRP A 39 8.39 0.93 14.34
N LEU A 40 8.30 -0.27 14.93
CA LEU A 40 8.68 -1.51 14.28
C LEU A 40 7.52 -2.09 13.46
N GLY A 41 6.28 -1.89 13.93
CA GLY A 41 5.08 -2.28 13.19
C GLY A 41 4.97 -1.59 11.83
N LEU A 42 5.38 -0.32 11.73
CA LEU A 42 5.24 0.46 10.51
C LEU A 42 6.12 -0.06 9.35
N PRO A 43 7.44 -0.29 9.51
CA PRO A 43 8.26 -0.96 8.49
C PRO A 43 7.80 -2.38 8.16
N LEU A 44 7.33 -3.15 9.15
CA LEU A 44 6.82 -4.51 8.93
C LEU A 44 5.54 -4.49 8.08
N ALA A 45 4.63 -3.56 8.36
CA ALA A 45 3.42 -3.36 7.56
C ALA A 45 3.77 -2.92 6.13
N MET A 46 4.73 -1.99 5.96
CA MET A 46 5.21 -1.59 4.64
C MET A 46 5.81 -2.78 3.87
N ALA A 47 6.67 -3.58 4.50
CA ALA A 47 7.26 -4.76 3.89
C ALA A 47 6.21 -5.82 3.53
N GLY A 48 5.22 -6.04 4.40
CA GLY A 48 4.11 -6.95 4.17
C GLY A 48 3.25 -6.51 2.98
N CYS A 49 2.81 -5.25 2.95
CA CYS A 49 2.05 -4.68 1.84
C CYS A 49 2.86 -4.70 0.54
N PHE A 50 4.16 -4.42 0.58
CA PHE A 50 5.05 -4.49 -0.57
C PHE A 50 5.13 -5.91 -1.14
N ALA A 51 5.30 -6.92 -0.28
CA ALA A 51 5.35 -8.32 -0.68
C ALA A 51 4.02 -8.80 -1.28
N VAL A 52 2.89 -8.46 -0.66
CA VAL A 52 1.55 -8.78 -1.18
C VAL A 52 1.31 -8.05 -2.50
N GLY A 53 1.74 -6.79 -2.61
CA GLY A 53 1.67 -5.99 -3.84
C GLY A 53 2.44 -6.62 -4.99
N LEU A 54 3.65 -7.14 -4.74
CA LEU A 54 4.43 -7.89 -5.73
C LEU A 54 3.72 -9.19 -6.15
N ALA A 55 3.21 -9.95 -5.19
CA ALA A 55 2.49 -11.20 -5.45
C ALA A 55 1.25 -10.96 -6.33
N LEU A 56 0.54 -9.84 -6.10
CA LEU A 56 -0.64 -9.45 -6.86
C LEU A 56 -0.30 -8.81 -8.22
N GLY A 57 0.85 -8.16 -8.31
CA GLY A 57 1.39 -7.64 -9.55
C GLY A 57 1.78 -8.75 -10.55
N PHE A 58 2.11 -9.95 -10.08
CA PHE A 58 2.49 -11.05 -10.97
C PHE A 58 1.34 -11.54 -11.86
N PRO A 59 0.11 -11.81 -11.33
CA PRO A 59 -1.08 -12.01 -12.16
C PRO A 59 -1.37 -10.82 -13.09
N ALA A 60 -1.09 -9.59 -12.67
CA ALA A 60 -1.33 -8.40 -13.48
C ALA A 60 -0.52 -8.39 -14.78
N LEU A 61 0.62 -9.07 -14.84
CA LEU A 61 1.41 -9.23 -16.07
C LEU A 61 0.73 -10.11 -17.13
N ARG A 62 -0.21 -10.98 -16.73
CA ARG A 62 -0.81 -12.00 -17.60
C ARG A 62 -2.24 -11.68 -18.03
N VAL A 63 -2.84 -10.60 -17.50
CA VAL A 63 -4.29 -10.36 -17.59
C VAL A 63 -4.55 -8.98 -18.23
N GLN A 64 -5.53 -8.89 -19.14
CA GLN A 64 -5.86 -7.60 -19.75
C GLN A 64 -6.43 -6.62 -18.71
N ALA A 65 -6.22 -5.31 -18.92
CA ALA A 65 -6.51 -4.27 -17.94
C ALA A 65 -7.94 -4.30 -17.35
N ILE A 66 -8.94 -4.73 -18.11
CA ILE A 66 -10.32 -4.82 -17.61
C ILE A 66 -10.55 -6.01 -16.66
N TYR A 67 -9.96 -7.16 -16.97
CA TYR A 67 -10.01 -8.35 -16.12
C TYR A 67 -9.20 -8.15 -14.85
N LEU A 68 -8.12 -7.35 -14.92
CA LEU A 68 -7.34 -6.98 -13.75
C LEU A 68 -8.14 -6.15 -12.75
N ALA A 69 -8.99 -5.24 -13.23
CA ALA A 69 -9.89 -4.48 -12.35
C ALA A 69 -10.80 -5.43 -11.54
N PHE A 70 -11.43 -6.40 -12.21
CA PHE A 70 -12.25 -7.42 -11.54
C PHE A 70 -11.45 -8.31 -10.59
N ALA A 71 -10.22 -8.71 -10.96
CA ALA A 71 -9.35 -9.48 -10.09
C ALA A 71 -9.01 -8.70 -8.80
N THR A 72 -8.72 -7.40 -8.90
CA THR A 72 -8.40 -6.56 -7.74
C THR A 72 -9.62 -6.27 -6.86
N LEU A 73 -10.81 -6.21 -7.45
CA LEU A 73 -12.08 -6.18 -6.71
C LEU A 73 -12.31 -7.49 -5.95
N GLY A 74 -12.12 -8.63 -6.60
CA GLY A 74 -12.21 -9.95 -5.98
C GLY A 74 -11.22 -10.11 -4.83
N PHE A 75 -9.98 -9.62 -5.01
CA PHE A 75 -8.99 -9.57 -3.94
C PHE A 75 -9.45 -8.71 -2.76
N ASN A 76 -10.03 -7.53 -3.03
CA ASN A 76 -10.55 -6.68 -1.97
C ASN A 76 -11.62 -7.39 -1.13
N THR A 77 -12.56 -8.06 -1.80
CA THR A 77 -13.60 -8.86 -1.15
C THR A 77 -13.02 -10.05 -0.39
N ALA A 78 -12.02 -10.75 -0.95
CA ALA A 78 -11.37 -11.88 -0.30
C ALA A 78 -10.64 -11.46 0.98
N VAL A 79 -9.86 -10.36 0.94
CA VAL A 79 -9.20 -9.82 2.13
C VAL A 79 -10.23 -9.38 3.16
N TRP A 80 -11.31 -8.71 2.75
CA TRP A 80 -12.38 -8.34 3.66
C TRP A 80 -13.03 -9.54 4.34
N LEU A 81 -13.30 -10.62 3.59
CA LEU A 81 -13.82 -11.89 4.14
C LEU A 81 -12.85 -12.50 5.16
N VAL A 82 -11.55 -12.58 4.82
CA VAL A 82 -10.52 -13.09 5.74
C VAL A 82 -10.46 -12.24 7.01
N LEU A 83 -10.42 -10.92 6.88
CA LEU A 83 -10.36 -10.01 8.04
C LEU A 83 -11.58 -10.16 8.94
N ARG A 84 -12.76 -10.46 8.39
CA ARG A 84 -13.98 -10.64 9.17
C ARG A 84 -14.12 -12.05 9.76
N ASN A 85 -13.60 -13.07 9.08
CA ASN A 85 -13.75 -14.47 9.47
C ASN A 85 -12.66 -14.97 10.43
N GLU A 86 -11.44 -14.42 10.34
CA GLU A 86 -10.30 -14.84 11.16
C GLU A 86 -10.34 -14.23 12.58
N GLU A 87 -11.34 -14.62 13.38
CA GLU A 87 -11.58 -14.08 14.73
C GLU A 87 -10.36 -14.17 15.66
N TRP A 88 -9.56 -15.24 15.54
CA TRP A 88 -8.37 -15.45 16.37
C TRP A 88 -7.26 -14.43 16.12
N LEU A 89 -7.16 -13.89 14.90
CA LEU A 89 -6.08 -12.99 14.49
C LEU A 89 -6.52 -11.52 14.48
N THR A 90 -7.69 -11.23 13.91
CA THR A 90 -8.17 -9.86 13.69
C THR A 90 -9.23 -9.43 14.70
N GLY A 91 -9.76 -10.36 15.49
CA GLY A 91 -10.97 -10.11 16.30
C GLY A 91 -12.26 -10.10 15.48
N GLY A 92 -12.21 -10.54 14.22
CA GLY A 92 -13.36 -10.71 13.35
C GLY A 92 -14.14 -9.41 13.15
N THR A 93 -15.44 -9.43 13.41
CA THR A 93 -16.31 -8.25 13.24
C THR A 93 -16.06 -7.16 14.30
N PHE A 94 -15.49 -7.52 15.46
CA PHE A 94 -15.20 -6.57 16.54
C PHE A 94 -13.88 -5.81 16.35
N GLY A 95 -12.97 -6.34 15.52
CA GLY A 95 -11.64 -5.78 15.31
C GLY A 95 -10.74 -5.82 16.55
N ILE A 96 -9.56 -5.23 16.43
CA ILE A 96 -8.59 -5.11 17.53
C ILE A 96 -8.79 -3.77 18.25
N ASN A 97 -9.23 -3.82 19.50
CA ASN A 97 -9.45 -2.65 20.35
C ASN A 97 -8.31 -2.47 21.36
N GLY A 98 -8.18 -1.26 21.92
CA GLY A 98 -7.18 -0.97 22.96
C GLY A 98 -5.75 -0.80 22.47
N ILE A 99 -5.56 -0.47 21.18
CA ILE A 99 -4.23 -0.16 20.65
C ILE A 99 -3.81 1.22 21.19
N ALA A 100 -2.82 1.23 22.08
CA ALA A 100 -2.27 2.46 22.63
C ALA A 100 -1.72 3.34 21.50
N ARG A 101 -1.96 4.65 21.56
CA ARG A 101 -1.38 5.58 20.59
C ARG A 101 0.15 5.53 20.71
N PRO A 102 0.89 5.58 19.60
CA PRO A 102 2.34 5.58 19.65
C PRO A 102 2.84 6.70 20.56
N SER A 103 3.69 6.38 21.53
CA SER A 103 4.37 7.36 22.37
C SER A 103 5.88 7.14 22.26
N ARG A 104 6.57 8.10 21.63
CA ARG A 104 8.04 8.19 21.63
C ARG A 104 8.41 9.65 21.37
N PHE A 105 9.52 10.10 21.97
CA PHE A 105 9.97 11.50 22.12
C PHE A 105 9.37 12.32 23.29
N GLY A 106 8.80 11.69 24.33
CA GLY A 106 8.32 12.43 25.52
C GLY A 106 7.09 13.32 25.27
N VAL A 107 6.51 13.25 24.07
CA VAL A 107 5.24 13.89 23.71
C VAL A 107 4.16 12.82 23.71
N SER A 108 3.22 12.92 24.66
CA SER A 108 2.02 12.08 24.69
C SER A 108 1.10 12.45 23.52
N LEU A 109 0.91 11.54 22.58
CA LEU A 109 -0.04 11.67 21.45
C LEU A 109 -1.50 11.39 21.86
N ASP A 110 -1.79 11.40 23.16
CA ASP A 110 -3.14 11.23 23.71
C ASP A 110 -4.06 12.40 23.36
N GLY A 111 -3.48 13.62 23.24
CA GLY A 111 -4.21 14.78 22.74
C GLY A 111 -4.59 14.64 21.27
N ALA A 112 -5.88 14.82 20.94
CA ALA A 112 -6.38 14.74 19.56
C ALA A 112 -5.63 15.68 18.60
N LEU A 113 -5.24 16.87 19.07
CA LEU A 113 -4.46 17.83 18.29
C LEU A 113 -3.02 17.35 18.01
N ALA A 114 -2.34 16.78 19.01
CA ALA A 114 -0.98 16.26 18.83
C ALA A 114 -0.97 15.08 17.84
N TYR A 115 -1.95 14.18 17.96
CA TYR A 115 -2.14 13.08 17.02
C TYR A 115 -2.44 13.58 15.60
N TYR A 116 -3.28 14.61 15.47
CA TYR A 116 -3.56 15.24 14.18
C TYR A 116 -2.30 15.78 13.52
N TYR A 117 -1.48 16.57 14.23
CA TYR A 117 -0.23 17.11 13.68
C TYR A 117 0.80 16.02 13.35
N PHE A 118 0.84 14.94 14.13
CA PHE A 118 1.68 13.78 13.82
C PHE A 118 1.26 13.11 12.51
N VAL A 119 -0.03 12.81 12.34
CA VAL A 119 -0.57 12.22 11.12
C VAL A 119 -0.38 13.16 9.93
N LEU A 120 -0.57 14.46 10.11
CA LEU A 120 -0.33 15.48 9.09
C LEU A 120 1.15 15.50 8.68
N GLY A 121 2.07 15.50 9.64
CA GLY A 121 3.51 15.43 9.37
C GLY A 121 3.88 14.17 8.58
N MET A 122 3.37 13.01 8.98
CA MET A 122 3.58 11.75 8.25
C MET A 122 3.01 11.82 6.83
N ALA A 123 1.81 12.37 6.65
CA ALA A 123 1.18 12.54 5.35
C ALA A 123 1.99 13.47 4.43
N LEU A 124 2.55 14.56 4.97
CA LEU A 124 3.42 15.47 4.22
C LEU A 124 4.74 14.80 3.83
N VAL A 125 5.37 14.05 4.73
CA VAL A 125 6.60 13.30 4.43
C VAL A 125 6.36 12.28 3.32
N LEU A 126 5.31 11.45 3.44
CA LEU A 126 4.96 10.47 2.43
C LEU A 126 4.57 11.12 1.10
N GLY A 127 3.83 12.24 1.15
CA GLY A 127 3.50 13.04 -0.02
C GLY A 127 4.75 13.59 -0.72
N GLY A 128 5.71 14.12 0.05
CA GLY A 128 6.99 14.61 -0.46
C GLY A 128 7.85 13.49 -1.07
N LEU A 129 7.93 12.33 -0.43
CA LEU A 129 8.63 11.15 -0.96
C LEU A 129 8.03 10.68 -2.29
N LEU A 130 6.71 10.60 -2.37
CA LEU A 130 6.02 10.24 -3.61
C LEU A 130 6.21 11.29 -4.70
N PHE A 131 6.19 12.57 -4.34
CA PHE A 131 6.47 13.65 -5.28
C PHE A 131 7.90 13.57 -5.83
N GLY A 132 8.88 13.27 -4.99
CA GLY A 132 10.26 13.00 -5.39
C GLY A 132 10.36 11.79 -6.32
N LEU A 133 9.68 10.68 -5.99
CA LEU A 133 9.64 9.47 -6.80
C LEU A 133 9.05 9.74 -8.20
N LEU A 134 7.97 10.50 -8.28
CA LEU A 134 7.32 10.85 -9.55
C LEU A 134 8.18 11.75 -10.44
N ARG A 135 9.03 12.61 -9.86
CA ARG A 135 10.00 13.43 -10.61
C ARG A 135 11.29 12.70 -10.96
N SER A 136 11.56 11.57 -10.31
CA SER A 136 12.75 10.74 -10.55
C SER A 136 12.66 9.98 -11.89
N PRO A 137 13.75 9.34 -12.34
CA PRO A 137 13.75 8.48 -13.53
C PRO A 137 12.68 7.37 -13.46
N TRP A 138 12.38 6.86 -12.26
CA TRP A 138 11.36 5.84 -12.04
C TRP A 138 9.95 6.36 -12.41
N GLY A 139 9.63 7.59 -11.99
CA GLY A 139 8.36 8.23 -12.34
C GLY A 139 8.19 8.41 -13.85
N LYS A 140 9.26 8.83 -14.53
CA LYS A 140 9.27 8.95 -16.00
C LYS A 140 9.10 7.60 -16.70
N ALA A 141 9.71 6.54 -16.17
CA ALA A 141 9.54 5.18 -16.68
C ALA A 141 8.10 4.67 -16.52
N PHE A 142 7.44 4.97 -15.39
CA PHE A 142 6.01 4.66 -15.22
C PHE A 142 5.12 5.40 -16.22
N THR A 143 5.39 6.68 -16.48
CA THR A 143 4.67 7.45 -17.51
C THR A 143 4.88 6.88 -18.92
N ALA A 144 6.13 6.54 -19.28
CA ALA A 144 6.43 5.93 -20.57
C ALA A 144 5.74 4.58 -20.76
N LEU A 145 5.69 3.76 -19.70
CA LEU A 145 4.98 2.49 -19.68
C LEU A 145 3.47 2.66 -19.90
N ARG A 146 2.87 3.70 -19.28
CA ARG A 146 1.45 4.04 -19.44
C ARG A 146 1.12 4.50 -20.86
N ASP A 147 1.97 5.34 -21.46
CA ASP A 147 1.69 5.94 -22.77
C ASP A 147 1.79 4.91 -23.90
N ASN A 148 2.89 4.15 -23.96
CA ASN A 148 3.03 3.07 -24.92
C ASN A 148 4.09 2.05 -24.45
N PRO A 149 3.67 0.85 -23.99
CA PRO A 149 4.59 -0.15 -23.46
C PRO A 149 5.59 -0.65 -24.52
N ILE A 150 5.16 -0.80 -25.78
CA ILE A 150 6.03 -1.24 -26.88
C ILE A 150 7.14 -0.21 -27.12
N ARG A 151 6.81 1.09 -27.08
CA ARG A 151 7.80 2.15 -27.22
C ARG A 151 8.74 2.23 -26.01
N ALA A 152 8.24 1.99 -24.81
CA ALA A 152 9.05 1.95 -23.59
C ALA A 152 10.07 0.80 -23.63
N GLU A 153 9.67 -0.37 -24.14
CA GLU A 153 10.56 -1.53 -24.31
C GLU A 153 11.71 -1.23 -25.29
N SER A 154 11.43 -0.54 -26.40
CA SER A 154 12.47 -0.08 -27.33
C SER A 154 13.46 0.91 -26.72
N LEU A 155 13.11 1.57 -25.62
CA LEU A 155 14.00 2.46 -24.85
C LEU A 155 14.76 1.72 -23.73
N GLY A 156 14.66 0.39 -23.66
CA GLY A 156 15.34 -0.45 -22.67
C GLY A 156 14.60 -0.54 -21.32
N ILE A 157 13.34 -0.12 -21.24
CA ILE A 157 12.54 -0.21 -20.01
C ILE A 157 11.95 -1.62 -19.91
N ASN A 158 12.27 -2.33 -18.82
CA ASN A 158 11.68 -3.63 -18.55
C ASN A 158 10.21 -3.49 -18.10
N ILE A 159 9.26 -3.69 -19.02
CA ILE A 159 7.82 -3.59 -18.76
C ILE A 159 7.39 -4.39 -17.53
N GLN A 160 7.89 -5.62 -17.39
CA GLN A 160 7.47 -6.53 -16.32
C GLN A 160 7.92 -6.02 -14.94
N ALA A 161 9.19 -5.64 -14.83
CA ALA A 161 9.75 -5.13 -13.57
C ALA A 161 9.08 -3.83 -13.13
N TYR A 162 8.85 -2.89 -14.05
CA TYR A 162 8.21 -1.62 -13.73
C TYR A 162 6.71 -1.79 -13.43
N THR A 163 6.03 -2.74 -14.06
CA THR A 163 4.63 -3.07 -13.71
C THR A 163 4.56 -3.64 -12.29
N LEU A 164 5.40 -4.63 -11.94
CA LEU A 164 5.48 -5.20 -10.59
C LEU A 164 5.82 -4.14 -9.54
N LEU A 165 6.80 -3.28 -9.81
CA LEU A 165 7.18 -2.19 -8.91
C LEU A 165 6.05 -1.20 -8.70
N SER A 166 5.28 -0.86 -9.75
CA SER A 166 4.14 0.05 -9.60
C SER A 166 3.06 -0.53 -8.68
N PHE A 167 2.82 -1.84 -8.72
CA PHE A 167 1.91 -2.52 -7.79
C PHE A 167 2.46 -2.56 -6.36
N ALA A 168 3.74 -2.89 -6.21
CA ALA A 168 4.39 -2.99 -4.91
C ALA A 168 4.46 -1.64 -4.19
N ILE A 169 4.84 -0.57 -4.91
CA ILE A 169 4.89 0.79 -4.38
C ILE A 169 3.47 1.33 -4.17
N GLY A 170 2.52 1.00 -5.05
CA GLY A 170 1.13 1.42 -4.91
C GLY A 170 0.38 0.78 -3.74
N ALA A 171 0.87 -0.36 -3.25
CA ALA A 171 0.32 -1.09 -2.10
C ALA A 171 0.81 -0.54 -0.75
N VAL A 172 1.92 0.20 -0.73
CA VAL A 172 2.54 0.80 0.47
C VAL A 172 2.06 2.23 0.67
#